data_AF-A0A9E5GFW3-F1
#
_entry.id   AF-A0A9E5GFW3-F1
#
_cell.length_a   1.000
_cell.length_b   1.000
_cell.length_c   1.000
_cell.angle_alpha   90.00
_cell.angle_beta   90.00
_cell.angle_gamma   90.00
#
_symmetry.space_group_name_H-M   'P 1'
#
loop_
_entity.id
_entity.type
_entity.pdbx_description
1 polymer ?
#
loop_
_entity_poly.entity_id
_entity_poly.type
_entity_poly.pdbx_seq_one_letter_code
_entity_poly.pdbx_strand_id
1 'polypeptide(L)'
;EQVWLLIPIGLFLGAVVVLAEPAVWVLTDQVRDVSGGSIKKSMVLLFFSIGVSIAVALAMVRVVYQLPLLVFLFPGYFVALLMTYRCPPLFTAIAFDSGGVASGPMSSSFLLAFTLGASASSGGNPFLDAFGVVALIAMTPLISIQVLGLLYRKRNA
;
A
#
# COMPACT_ATOMS: atom_id res chain seq x y z
N GLU A 1 16.58 -21.03 -8.91
CA GLU A 1 15.64 -21.95 -8.24
C GLU A 1 15.02 -21.43 -6.92
N GLN A 2 15.26 -20.19 -6.47
CA GLN A 2 14.67 -19.67 -5.21
C GLN A 2 13.89 -18.35 -5.37
N VAL A 3 13.37 -18.09 -6.57
CA VAL A 3 12.69 -16.83 -6.91
C VAL A 3 11.46 -16.56 -6.04
N TRP A 4 10.81 -17.61 -5.52
CA TRP A 4 9.67 -17.48 -4.62
C TRP A 4 9.99 -16.78 -3.28
N LEU A 5 11.27 -16.78 -2.84
CA LEU A 5 11.70 -16.06 -1.62
C LEU A 5 11.50 -14.54 -1.73
N LEU A 6 11.41 -14.00 -2.95
CA LEU A 6 11.10 -12.60 -3.17
C LEU A 6 9.76 -12.20 -2.53
N ILE A 7 8.78 -13.11 -2.45
CA ILE A 7 7.45 -12.80 -1.90
C ILE A 7 7.50 -12.50 -0.39
N PRO A 8 8.00 -13.40 0.49
CA PRO A 8 8.12 -13.09 1.92
C PRO A 8 9.12 -11.97 2.21
N ILE A 9 10.20 -11.83 1.41
CA ILE A 9 11.14 -10.71 1.53
C ILE A 9 10.43 -9.39 1.21
N GLY A 10 9.69 -9.34 0.11
CA GLY A 10 8.91 -8.16 -0.29
C GLY A 10 7.86 -7.79 0.75
N LEU A 11 7.17 -8.79 1.33
CA LEU A 11 6.23 -8.57 2.42
C LEU A 11 6.89 -7.88 3.62
N PHE A 12 8.04 -8.40 4.06
CA PHE A 12 8.80 -7.82 5.17
C PHE A 12 9.31 -6.41 4.84
N LEU A 13 9.86 -6.21 3.64
CA LEU A 13 10.34 -4.91 3.20
C LEU A 13 9.23 -3.87 3.10
N GLY A 14 8.03 -4.26 2.67
CA GLY A 14 6.88 -3.36 2.64
C GLY A 14 6.56 -2.79 4.03
N ALA A 15 6.61 -3.63 5.07
CA ALA A 15 6.41 -3.18 6.45
C ALA A 15 7.50 -2.19 6.89
N VAL A 16 8.77 -2.55 6.64
CA VAL A 16 9.93 -1.74 7.03
C VAL A 16 9.91 -0.38 6.35
N VAL A 17 9.61 -0.33 5.06
CA VAL A 17 9.57 0.91 4.28
C VAL A 17 8.49 1.85 4.80
N VAL A 18 7.29 1.35 5.12
CA VAL A 18 6.24 2.18 5.71
C VAL A 18 6.67 2.75 7.06
N LEU A 19 7.30 1.94 7.92
CA LEU A 19 7.76 2.40 9.23
C LEU A 19 8.89 3.43 9.10
N ALA A 20 9.73 3.31 8.08
CA ALA A 20 10.83 4.22 7.81
C ALA A 20 10.40 5.51 7.08
N GLU A 21 9.24 5.54 6.44
CA GLU A 21 8.76 6.66 5.61
C GLU A 21 8.25 7.83 6.47
N PRO A 22 8.95 8.99 6.51
CA PRO A 22 8.54 10.12 7.34
C PRO A 22 7.18 10.70 6.94
N ALA A 23 6.85 10.66 5.65
CA ALA A 23 5.58 11.18 5.16
C ALA A 23 4.38 10.41 5.74
N VAL A 24 4.53 9.11 6.04
CA VAL A 24 3.48 8.31 6.70
C VAL A 24 3.24 8.79 8.12
N TRP A 25 4.29 9.15 8.85
CA TRP A 25 4.15 9.69 10.20
C TRP A 25 3.43 11.04 10.19
N VAL A 26 3.78 11.93 9.25
CA VAL A 26 3.07 13.20 9.06
C VAL A 26 1.60 12.99 8.74
N LEU A 27 1.28 12.02 7.87
CA LEU A 27 -0.11 11.66 7.57
C LEU A 27 -0.84 11.19 8.83
N THR A 28 -0.22 10.36 9.67
CA THR A 28 -0.88 9.86 10.89
C THR A 28 -1.19 10.98 11.88
N ASP A 29 -0.34 12.01 11.91
CA ASP A 29 -0.54 13.23 12.70
C ASP A 29 -1.71 14.03 12.14
N GLN A 30 -1.74 14.26 10.84
CA GLN A 30 -2.84 14.92 10.15
C GLN A 30 -4.17 14.20 10.39
N VAL A 31 -4.20 12.86 10.25
CA VAL A 31 -5.40 12.04 10.48
C VAL A 31 -5.91 12.17 11.92
N ARG A 32 -5.02 12.17 12.91
CA ARG A 32 -5.41 12.39 14.31
C ARG A 32 -6.00 13.78 14.50
N ASP A 33 -5.38 14.80 13.92
CA ASP A 33 -5.77 16.19 14.12
C ASP A 33 -7.12 16.49 13.44
N VAL A 34 -7.35 16.02 12.21
CA VAL A 34 -8.65 16.16 11.51
C VAL A 34 -9.76 15.30 12.13
N SER A 35 -9.42 14.24 12.86
CA SER A 35 -10.38 13.38 13.54
C SER A 35 -10.67 13.79 14.99
N GLY A 36 -10.10 14.91 15.46
CA GLY A 36 -10.25 15.38 16.84
C GLY A 36 -9.69 14.38 17.88
N GLY A 37 -8.70 13.57 17.49
CA GLY A 37 -8.09 12.54 18.35
C GLY A 37 -8.86 11.23 18.45
N SER A 38 -10.00 11.08 17.75
CA SER A 38 -10.80 9.84 17.77
C SER A 38 -10.08 8.66 17.08
N ILE A 39 -9.26 8.94 16.06
CA ILE A 39 -8.45 7.94 15.36
C ILE A 39 -7.05 7.88 15.97
N LYS A 40 -6.64 6.70 16.45
CA LYS A 40 -5.30 6.50 17.00
C LYS A 40 -4.27 6.41 15.87
N LYS A 41 -3.17 7.16 15.98
CA LYS A 41 -2.03 7.10 15.03
C LYS A 41 -1.54 5.66 14.79
N SER A 42 -1.44 4.88 15.86
CA SER A 42 -1.00 3.48 15.80
C SER A 42 -1.91 2.59 14.95
N MET A 43 -3.22 2.86 14.91
CA MET A 43 -4.15 2.11 14.06
C MET A 43 -3.98 2.45 12.59
N VAL A 44 -3.76 3.73 12.28
CA VAL A 44 -3.46 4.16 10.91
C VAL A 44 -2.16 3.51 10.44
N LEU A 45 -1.08 3.63 11.23
CA LEU A 45 0.21 2.99 10.92
C LEU A 45 0.09 1.49 10.72
N LEU A 46 -0.65 0.78 11.59
CA LEU A 46 -0.81 -0.66 11.51
C LEU A 46 -1.51 -1.08 10.21
N PHE A 47 -2.68 -0.50 9.91
CA PHE A 47 -3.44 -0.85 8.69
C PHE A 47 -2.69 -0.46 7.42
N PHE A 48 -1.99 0.68 7.45
CA PHE A 48 -1.17 1.13 6.34
C PHE A 48 0.01 0.20 6.09
N SER A 49 0.74 -0.18 7.14
CA SER A 49 1.88 -1.10 7.08
C SER A 49 1.46 -2.49 6.58
N ILE A 50 0.36 -3.05 7.12
CA ILE A 50 -0.18 -4.33 6.65
C ILE A 50 -0.57 -4.25 5.17
N GLY A 51 -1.28 -3.20 4.79
CA GLY A 51 -1.69 -2.99 3.41
C GLY A 51 -0.50 -2.99 2.46
N VAL A 52 0.52 -2.15 2.74
CA VAL A 52 1.67 -1.99 1.84
C VAL A 52 2.51 -3.26 1.81
N SER A 53 2.65 -3.96 2.94
CA SER A 53 3.31 -5.27 3.00
C SER A 53 2.65 -6.28 2.05
N ILE A 54 1.33 -6.37 2.07
CA ILE A 54 0.57 -7.23 1.16
C ILE A 54 0.74 -6.76 -0.29
N ALA A 55 0.71 -5.47 -0.56
CA ALA A 55 0.86 -4.93 -1.90
C ALA A 55 2.24 -5.21 -2.51
N VAL A 56 3.31 -5.05 -1.71
CA VAL A 56 4.68 -5.40 -2.15
C VAL A 56 4.80 -6.91 -2.36
N ALA A 57 4.19 -7.73 -1.50
CA ALA A 57 4.15 -9.18 -1.69
C ALA A 57 3.43 -9.57 -3.00
N LEU A 58 2.27 -8.97 -3.28
CA LEU A 58 1.54 -9.16 -4.54
C LEU A 58 2.33 -8.67 -5.75
N ALA A 59 3.09 -7.59 -5.58
CA ALA A 59 3.97 -7.10 -6.62
C ALA A 59 5.12 -8.08 -6.89
N MET A 60 5.66 -8.73 -5.86
CA MET A 60 6.64 -9.81 -6.06
C MET A 60 6.01 -11.04 -6.72
N VAL A 61 4.78 -11.42 -6.35
CA VAL A 61 4.01 -12.44 -7.10
C VAL A 61 3.93 -12.05 -8.57
N ARG A 62 3.62 -10.79 -8.88
CA ARG A 62 3.60 -10.30 -10.26
C ARG A 62 4.95 -10.47 -10.96
N VAL A 63 6.05 -10.11 -10.31
CA VAL A 63 7.42 -10.26 -10.87
C VAL A 63 7.76 -11.73 -11.10
N VAL A 64 7.46 -12.62 -10.16
CA VAL A 64 7.78 -14.05 -10.27
C VAL A 64 6.99 -14.71 -11.40
N TYR A 65 5.69 -14.40 -11.50
CA TYR A 65 4.78 -15.05 -12.44
C TYR A 65 4.54 -14.26 -13.74
N GLN A 66 5.22 -13.12 -13.93
CA GLN A 66 5.12 -12.26 -15.10
C GLN A 66 3.67 -11.85 -15.44
N LEU A 67 2.90 -11.54 -14.40
CA LEU A 67 1.47 -11.21 -14.54
C LEU A 67 1.29 -9.76 -15.02
N PRO A 68 0.23 -9.47 -15.80
CA PRO A 68 -0.08 -8.11 -16.20
C PRO A 68 -0.55 -7.28 -15.00
N LEU A 69 -0.08 -6.04 -14.89
CA LEU A 69 -0.37 -5.13 -13.77
C LEU A 69 -1.88 -4.90 -13.57
N LEU A 70 -2.65 -4.90 -14.66
CA LEU A 70 -4.10 -4.69 -14.64
C LEU A 70 -4.86 -5.74 -13.84
N VAL A 71 -4.35 -6.97 -13.73
CA VAL A 71 -4.99 -8.04 -12.92
C VAL A 71 -5.04 -7.67 -11.44
N PHE A 72 -4.17 -6.77 -10.98
CA PHE A 72 -4.15 -6.30 -9.59
C PHE A 72 -4.82 -4.93 -9.44
N LEU A 73 -4.53 -4.00 -10.35
CA LEU A 73 -5.10 -2.65 -10.27
C LEU A 73 -6.61 -2.63 -10.48
N PHE A 74 -7.12 -3.36 -11.48
CA PHE A 74 -8.54 -3.36 -11.78
C PHE A 74 -9.40 -3.82 -10.59
N PRO A 75 -9.16 -5.01 -9.98
CA PRO A 75 -9.95 -5.41 -8.82
C PRO A 75 -9.68 -4.52 -7.60
N GLY A 76 -8.45 -4.05 -7.40
CA GLY A 76 -8.14 -3.19 -6.26
C GLY A 76 -8.86 -1.85 -6.32
N TYR A 77 -8.86 -1.17 -7.47
CA TYR A 77 -9.65 0.05 -7.67
C TYR A 77 -11.15 -0.21 -7.63
N PHE A 78 -11.62 -1.32 -8.22
CA PHE A 78 -13.03 -1.70 -8.15
C PHE A 78 -13.51 -1.85 -6.71
N VAL A 79 -12.73 -2.55 -5.86
CA VAL A 79 -13.01 -2.69 -4.43
C VAL A 79 -12.95 -1.34 -3.73
N ALA A 80 -11.91 -0.54 -3.99
CA ALA A 80 -11.76 0.78 -3.37
C ALA A 80 -12.95 1.71 -3.66
N LEU A 81 -13.42 1.76 -4.91
CA LEU A 81 -14.57 2.55 -5.32
C LEU A 81 -15.87 2.01 -4.71
N LEU A 82 -16.03 0.69 -4.63
CA LEU A 82 -17.20 0.08 -3.98
C LEU A 82 -17.25 0.41 -2.48
N MET A 83 -16.10 0.40 -1.80
CA MET A 83 -16.01 0.73 -0.38
C MET A 83 -16.36 2.20 -0.11
N THR A 84 -16.10 3.10 -1.05
CA THR A 84 -16.36 4.55 -0.90
C THR A 84 -17.83 4.84 -0.61
N TYR A 85 -18.75 4.07 -1.20
CA TYR A 85 -20.19 4.22 -0.92
C TYR A 85 -20.59 3.91 0.53
N ARG A 86 -19.76 3.15 1.26
CA ARG A 86 -20.05 2.72 2.64
C ARG A 86 -19.13 3.37 3.67
N CYS A 87 -17.96 3.86 3.26
CA CYS A 87 -16.97 4.45 4.14
C CYS A 87 -17.36 5.88 4.55
N PRO A 88 -17.09 6.33 5.80
CA PRO A 88 -17.34 7.72 6.15
C PRO A 88 -16.51 8.69 5.29
N PRO A 89 -17.01 9.91 4.98
CA PRO A 89 -16.33 10.84 4.08
C PRO A 89 -14.90 11.19 4.53
N LEU A 90 -14.67 11.32 5.84
CA LEU A 90 -13.35 11.61 6.42
C LEU A 90 -12.32 10.54 6.03
N PHE A 91 -12.66 9.26 6.20
CA PHE A 91 -11.75 8.15 5.86
C PHE A 91 -11.55 8.03 4.35
N THR A 92 -12.60 8.29 3.56
CA THR A 92 -12.48 8.32 2.10
C THR A 92 -11.50 9.41 1.65
N ALA A 93 -11.63 10.63 2.17
CA ALA A 93 -10.73 11.73 1.84
C ALA A 93 -9.27 11.39 2.19
N ILE A 94 -9.02 10.87 3.40
CA ILE A 94 -7.68 10.42 3.82
C ILE A 94 -7.16 9.32 2.90
N ALA A 95 -7.99 8.34 2.55
CA ALA A 95 -7.58 7.19 1.73
C ALA A 95 -7.09 7.62 0.34
N PHE A 96 -7.78 8.58 -0.30
CA PHE A 96 -7.41 9.07 -1.63
C PHE A 96 -6.24 10.06 -1.61
N ASP A 97 -6.05 10.82 -0.52
CA ASP A 97 -4.90 11.73 -0.37
C ASP A 97 -3.60 10.96 -0.03
N SER A 98 -3.73 9.89 0.76
CA SER A 98 -2.58 9.10 1.24
C SER A 98 -1.96 8.17 0.20
N GLY A 99 -2.54 8.04 -1.00
CA GLY A 99 -1.95 7.28 -2.11
C GLY A 99 -0.54 7.77 -2.47
N GLY A 100 -0.36 9.09 -2.56
CA GLY A 100 0.94 9.71 -2.84
C GLY A 100 1.95 9.53 -1.71
N VAL A 101 1.46 9.53 -0.47
CA VAL A 101 2.26 9.31 0.74
C VAL A 101 2.83 7.89 0.78
N ALA A 102 2.03 6.88 0.38
CA ALA A 102 2.49 5.50 0.34
C ALA A 102 3.63 5.30 -0.67
N SER A 103 3.55 5.98 -1.82
CA SER A 103 4.59 6.01 -2.85
C SER A 103 5.70 7.04 -2.56
N GLY A 104 5.92 7.37 -1.29
CA GLY A 104 6.90 8.37 -0.85
C GLY A 104 8.35 8.02 -1.18
N PRO A 105 9.30 8.92 -0.83
CA PRO A 105 10.71 8.83 -1.20
C PRO A 105 11.38 7.50 -0.83
N MET A 106 11.02 6.89 0.31
CA MET A 106 11.58 5.60 0.71
C MET A 106 11.03 4.46 -0.16
N SER A 107 9.73 4.46 -0.43
CA SER A 107 9.11 3.50 -1.35
C SER A 107 9.66 3.63 -2.77
N SER A 108 9.78 4.86 -3.29
CA SER A 108 10.27 5.12 -4.64
C SER A 108 11.76 4.81 -4.80
N SER A 109 12.56 4.90 -3.74
CA SER A 109 13.99 4.62 -3.83
C SER A 109 14.28 3.14 -3.57
N PHE A 110 13.79 2.62 -2.44
CA PHE A 110 14.17 1.29 -1.97
C PHE A 110 13.42 0.17 -2.69
N LEU A 111 12.08 0.25 -2.76
CA LEU A 111 11.26 -0.80 -3.37
C LEU A 111 11.43 -0.82 -4.88
N LEU A 112 11.62 0.35 -5.50
CA LEU A 112 11.93 0.44 -6.93
C LEU A 112 13.27 -0.24 -7.25
N ALA A 113 14.35 0.09 -6.53
CA ALA A 113 15.65 -0.54 -6.72
C ALA A 113 15.62 -2.05 -6.45
N PHE A 114 14.96 -2.48 -5.37
CA PHE A 114 14.74 -3.89 -5.06
C PHE A 114 14.02 -4.62 -6.20
N THR A 115 12.96 -4.01 -6.73
CA THR A 115 12.15 -4.61 -7.79
C THR A 115 12.89 -4.66 -9.12
N LEU A 116 13.69 -3.64 -9.45
CA LEU A 116 14.56 -3.67 -10.62
C LEU A 116 15.50 -4.88 -10.59
N GLY A 117 16.16 -5.13 -9.45
CA GLY A 117 17.04 -6.28 -9.27
C GLY A 117 16.29 -7.62 -9.27
N ALA A 118 15.14 -7.67 -8.59
CA ALA A 118 14.27 -8.84 -8.55
C ALA A 118 13.78 -9.23 -9.95
N SER A 119 13.34 -8.26 -10.75
CA SER A 119 12.86 -8.48 -12.11
C SER A 119 14.01 -8.88 -13.06
N ALA A 120 15.16 -8.20 -12.99
CA ALA A 120 16.33 -8.54 -13.80
C ALA A 120 16.83 -9.98 -13.54
N SER A 121 16.73 -10.46 -12.30
CA SER A 121 17.08 -11.84 -11.94
C SER A 121 15.98 -12.88 -12.24
N SER A 122 14.73 -12.44 -12.41
CA SER A 122 13.58 -13.29 -12.68
C SER A 122 13.19 -13.37 -14.17
N GLY A 123 13.92 -12.65 -15.05
CA GLY A 123 13.65 -12.62 -16.49
C GLY A 123 12.47 -11.74 -16.92
N GLY A 124 12.04 -10.82 -16.05
CA GLY A 124 10.97 -9.87 -16.34
C GLY A 124 11.44 -8.63 -17.08
N ASN A 125 10.53 -7.65 -17.25
CA ASN A 125 10.89 -6.32 -17.71
C ASN A 125 11.12 -5.41 -16.49
N PRO A 126 12.38 -5.05 -16.16
CA PRO A 126 12.68 -4.38 -14.90
C PRO A 126 11.92 -3.06 -14.72
N PHE A 127 11.78 -2.27 -15.79
CA PHE A 127 11.09 -0.99 -15.73
C PHE A 127 9.59 -1.17 -15.50
N LEU A 128 8.93 -2.06 -16.25
CA LEU A 128 7.49 -2.32 -16.05
C LEU A 128 7.19 -2.94 -14.68
N ASP A 129 8.12 -3.74 -14.16
CA ASP A 129 7.98 -4.36 -12.85
C ASP A 129 8.14 -3.35 -11.73
N ALA A 130 9.21 -2.53 -11.80
CA ALA A 130 9.50 -1.49 -10.82
C ALA A 130 8.39 -0.44 -10.73
N PHE A 131 7.92 0.09 -11.86
CA PHE A 131 6.80 1.04 -11.84
C PHE A 131 5.48 0.40 -11.40
N GLY A 132 5.27 -0.89 -11.68
CA GLY A 132 4.06 -1.57 -11.24
C GLY A 132 4.01 -1.78 -9.72
N VAL A 133 5.15 -1.96 -9.04
CA VAL A 133 5.22 -1.95 -7.57
C VAL A 133 4.76 -0.61 -7.02
N VAL A 134 5.24 0.50 -7.59
CA VAL A 134 4.84 1.85 -7.18
C VAL A 134 3.32 2.03 -7.34
N ALA A 135 2.75 1.56 -8.46
CA ALA A 135 1.31 1.62 -8.69
C ALA A 135 0.50 0.82 -7.66
N LEU A 136 0.95 -0.38 -7.29
CA LEU A 136 0.28 -1.21 -6.28
C LEU A 136 0.34 -0.57 -4.89
N ILE A 137 1.49 -0.01 -4.52
CA ILE A 137 1.65 0.70 -3.25
C ILE A 137 0.75 1.93 -3.21
N ALA A 138 0.69 2.73 -4.27
CA ALA A 138 -0.15 3.93 -4.35
C ALA A 138 -1.66 3.62 -4.24
N MET A 139 -2.11 2.46 -4.75
CA MET A 139 -3.49 2.00 -4.65
C MET A 139 -3.84 1.51 -3.23
N THR A 140 -2.87 1.02 -2.47
CA THR A 140 -3.10 0.31 -1.20
C THR A 140 -3.85 1.15 -0.15
N PRO A 141 -3.50 2.44 0.10
CA PRO A 141 -4.19 3.26 1.07
C PRO A 141 -5.69 3.39 0.82
N LEU A 142 -6.09 3.34 -0.46
CA LEU A 142 -7.49 3.36 -0.86
C LEU A 142 -8.27 2.24 -0.17
N ILE A 143 -7.68 1.06 -0.04
CA ILE A 143 -8.35 -0.09 0.58
C ILE A 143 -8.10 -0.09 2.09
N SER A 144 -6.85 0.03 2.54
CA SER A 144 -6.50 -0.15 3.95
C SER A 144 -7.12 0.90 4.88
N ILE A 145 -7.13 2.18 4.48
CA ILE A 145 -7.74 3.26 5.26
C ILE A 145 -9.27 3.16 5.23
N GLN A 146 -9.86 2.76 4.10
CA GLN A 146 -11.31 2.57 4.02
C GLN A 146 -11.79 1.39 4.86
N VAL A 147 -11.03 0.29 4.94
CA VAL A 147 -11.29 -0.82 5.87
C VAL A 147 -11.28 -0.30 7.31
N LEU A 148 -10.25 0.47 7.70
CA LEU A 148 -10.18 1.09 9.02
C LEU A 148 -11.42 1.96 9.31
N GLY A 149 -11.85 2.77 8.33
CA GLY A 149 -13.02 3.62 8.45
C GLY A 149 -14.33 2.87 8.66
N LEU A 150 -14.51 1.74 7.97
CA LEU A 150 -15.68 0.87 8.17
C LEU A 150 -15.69 0.21 9.55
N LEU A 151 -14.52 -0.21 10.05
CA LEU A 151 -14.39 -0.78 11.40
C LEU A 151 -14.72 0.27 12.48
N TYR A 152 -14.25 1.51 12.31
CA TYR A 152 -14.58 2.62 13.21
C TYR A 152 -16.07 2.97 13.17
N ARG A 153 -16.69 3.00 11.98
CA ARG A 153 -18.14 3.20 11.83
C ARG A 153 -18.93 2.14 12.59
N LYS A 154 -18.56 0.86 12.48
CA LYS A 154 -19.27 -0.25 13.14
C LYS A 154 -19.13 -0.19 14.67
N ARG A 155 -18.00 0.31 15.19
CA ARG A 155 -17.78 0.46 16.63
C ARG A 155 -18.59 1.61 17.25
N ASN A 156 -18.85 2.65 16.47
CA ASN A 156 -19.53 3.86 16.92
C ASN A 156 -21.04 3.89 16.57
N ALA A 157 -21.54 2.86 15.88
CA ALA A 157 -22.95 2.65 15.56
C ALA A 157 -23.58 1.68 16.58
#